data_AF-A0A062I7T8-F1
#
_entry.id   AF-A0A062I7T8-F1
#
_cell.length_a   1.000
_cell.length_b   1.000
_cell.length_c   1.000
_cell.angle_alpha   90.00
_cell.angle_beta   90.00
_cell.angle_gamma   90.00
#
_symmetry.space_group_name_H-M   'P 1'
#
loop_
_entity.id
_entity.type
_entity.pdbx_description
1 polymer ?
#
loop_
_entity_poly.entity_id
_entity_poly.type
_entity_poly.pdbx_seq_one_letter_code
_entity_poly.pdbx_strand_id
1 'polypeptide(L)'
;MHEITLNEVRQLIASLRTVYAAQFNKQFPATGESAIPLSVVEQIALKTLVGVQQNQFNNALGRLLTAGGRFMPSFAEFRTWCIGESWMSPEEAWSRACKFTTDRSVVITQITKYALDEVMYLIEAGQMRAAQDNFFGTYNVMVAKAQLKGRQQEFYTPPLQLEHKEPKHVPVS
;
A
#
# COMPACT_ATOMS: atom_id res chain seq x y z
N MET A 1 10.91 11.04 -5.77
CA MET A 1 9.63 10.33 -5.98
C MET A 1 9.22 10.59 -7.42
N HIS A 2 9.15 9.55 -8.26
CA HIS A 2 8.66 9.70 -9.65
C HIS A 2 7.14 9.55 -9.66
N GLU A 3 6.47 10.65 -9.99
CA GLU A 3 5.02 10.70 -10.21
C GLU A 3 4.67 10.16 -11.60
N ILE A 4 3.44 9.68 -11.75
CA ILE A 4 2.89 9.20 -13.01
C ILE A 4 2.81 10.34 -14.02
N THR A 5 3.35 10.11 -15.22
CA THR A 5 3.29 11.05 -16.34
C THR A 5 2.26 10.60 -17.37
N LEU A 6 2.09 11.42 -18.41
CA LEU A 6 1.22 11.10 -19.53
C LEU A 6 1.64 9.81 -20.27
N ASN A 7 2.93 9.44 -20.23
CA ASN A 7 3.41 8.21 -20.88
C ASN A 7 2.90 6.95 -20.18
N GLU A 8 2.93 6.89 -18.85
CA GLU A 8 2.37 5.76 -18.10
C GLU A 8 0.86 5.67 -18.32
N VAL A 9 0.16 6.80 -18.37
CA VAL A 9 -1.28 6.83 -18.69
C VAL A 9 -1.57 6.27 -20.09
N ARG A 10 -0.75 6.63 -21.08
CA ARG A 10 -0.86 6.07 -22.43
C ARG A 10 -0.60 4.57 -22.45
N GLN A 11 0.36 4.10 -21.66
CA GLN A 11 0.63 2.68 -21.50
C GLN A 11 -0.58 1.94 -20.90
N LEU A 12 -1.20 2.49 -19.85
CA LEU A 12 -2.43 1.93 -19.26
C LEU A 12 -3.55 1.84 -20.29
N ILE A 13 -3.81 2.94 -21.02
CA ILE A 13 -4.85 2.98 -22.05
C ILE A 13 -4.56 1.96 -23.15
N ALA A 14 -3.31 1.83 -23.60
CA ALA A 14 -2.91 0.83 -24.57
C ALA A 14 -3.16 -0.60 -24.06
N SER A 15 -2.79 -0.89 -22.81
CA SER A 15 -3.07 -2.18 -22.17
C SER A 15 -4.56 -2.48 -22.08
N LEU A 16 -5.39 -1.50 -21.68
CA LEU A 16 -6.84 -1.65 -21.62
C LEU A 16 -7.44 -1.91 -23.01
N ARG A 17 -6.95 -1.22 -24.05
CA ARG A 17 -7.38 -1.46 -25.44
C ARG A 17 -7.02 -2.86 -25.93
N THR A 18 -5.86 -3.39 -25.54
CA THR A 18 -5.42 -4.73 -25.96
C THR A 18 -6.18 -5.84 -25.23
N VAL A 19 -6.37 -5.71 -23.92
CA VAL A 19 -7.02 -6.76 -23.10
C VAL A 19 -8.54 -6.69 -23.18
N TYR A 20 -9.11 -5.48 -23.28
CA TYR A 20 -10.55 -5.22 -23.16
C TYR A 20 -11.17 -4.52 -24.38
N ALA A 21 -10.64 -4.73 -25.58
CA ALA A 21 -11.01 -4.00 -26.81
C ALA A 21 -12.51 -3.69 -26.98
N ALA A 22 -13.38 -4.70 -26.84
CA ALA A 22 -14.83 -4.53 -27.02
C ALA A 22 -15.47 -3.63 -25.94
N GLN A 23 -15.04 -3.76 -24.68
CA GLN A 23 -15.57 -2.95 -23.57
C GLN A 23 -15.02 -1.52 -23.64
N PHE A 24 -13.73 -1.39 -23.99
CA PHE A 24 -13.10 -0.09 -24.16
C PHE A 24 -13.79 0.74 -25.24
N ASN A 25 -14.02 0.17 -26.42
CA ASN A 25 -14.68 0.89 -27.52
C ASN A 25 -16.14 1.25 -27.21
N LYS A 26 -16.80 0.48 -26.35
CA LYS A 26 -18.16 0.78 -25.88
C LYS A 26 -18.19 1.93 -24.87
N GLN A 27 -17.21 1.99 -23.97
CA GLN A 27 -17.11 3.07 -22.96
C GLN A 27 -16.53 4.36 -23.54
N PHE A 28 -15.60 4.25 -24.49
CA PHE A 28 -14.90 5.38 -25.11
C PHE A 28 -14.99 5.27 -26.64
N PRO A 29 -16.18 5.54 -27.22
CA PRO A 29 -16.35 5.48 -28.66
C PRO A 29 -15.49 6.55 -29.35
N ALA A 30 -14.78 6.14 -30.41
CA ALA A 30 -13.90 7.03 -31.18
C ALA A 30 -14.66 7.86 -32.24
N THR A 31 -15.90 7.47 -32.58
CA THR A 31 -16.72 8.08 -33.63
C THR A 31 -18.18 8.17 -33.20
N GLY A 32 -18.92 9.14 -33.76
CA GLY A 32 -20.34 9.40 -33.45
C GLY A 32 -20.57 10.63 -32.56
N GLU A 33 -21.83 10.93 -32.26
CA GLU A 33 -22.23 12.10 -31.43
C GLU A 33 -21.71 12.04 -30.00
N SER A 34 -21.50 10.83 -29.46
CA SER A 34 -20.93 10.59 -28.13
C SER A 34 -19.42 10.34 -28.15
N ALA A 35 -18.71 10.68 -29.23
CA ALA A 35 -17.29 10.41 -29.35
C ALA A 35 -16.49 11.13 -28.26
N ILE A 36 -15.63 10.39 -27.58
CA ILE A 36 -14.75 10.93 -26.55
C ILE A 36 -13.32 10.98 -27.12
N PRO A 37 -12.75 12.17 -27.34
CA PRO A 37 -11.37 12.28 -27.80
C PRO A 37 -10.42 11.58 -26.85
N LEU A 38 -9.44 10.84 -27.38
CA LEU A 38 -8.48 10.10 -26.57
C LEU A 38 -7.70 11.02 -25.60
N SER A 39 -7.45 12.27 -26.00
CA SER A 39 -6.83 13.30 -25.14
C SER A 39 -7.64 13.59 -23.87
N VAL A 40 -8.98 13.53 -23.94
CA VAL A 40 -9.86 13.72 -22.79
C VAL A 40 -9.75 12.51 -21.85
N VAL A 41 -9.72 11.29 -22.40
CA VAL A 41 -9.52 10.05 -21.63
C VAL A 41 -8.16 10.07 -20.93
N GLU A 42 -7.10 10.46 -21.64
CA GLU A 42 -5.75 10.62 -21.07
C GLU A 42 -5.75 11.60 -19.89
N GLN A 43 -6.39 12.77 -20.04
CA GLN A 43 -6.46 13.75 -18.95
C GLN A 43 -7.27 13.26 -17.74
N ILE A 44 -8.38 12.56 -17.96
CA ILE A 44 -9.20 11.99 -16.88
C ILE A 44 -8.41 10.93 -16.12
N ALA A 45 -7.74 10.03 -16.84
CA ALA A 45 -6.90 9.00 -16.25
C ALA A 45 -5.74 9.63 -15.44
N LEU A 46 -5.06 10.64 -16.00
CA LEU A 46 -3.98 11.35 -15.30
C LEU A 46 -4.48 12.01 -14.01
N LYS A 47 -5.62 12.71 -14.05
CA LYS A 47 -6.24 13.33 -12.86
C LYS A 47 -6.66 12.29 -11.81
N THR A 48 -7.14 11.13 -12.25
CA THR A 48 -7.55 10.04 -11.35
C THR A 48 -6.35 9.41 -10.66
N LEU A 49 -5.20 9.31 -11.35
CA LEU A 49 -3.98 8.69 -10.84
C LEU A 49 -3.05 9.67 -10.10
N VAL A 50 -3.52 10.87 -9.77
CA VAL A 50 -2.75 11.82 -8.96
C VAL A 50 -2.35 11.18 -7.61
N GLY A 51 -1.07 11.32 -7.28
CA GLY A 51 -0.46 10.79 -6.06
C GLY A 51 -0.07 9.30 -6.12
N VAL A 52 -0.31 8.62 -7.24
CA VAL A 52 0.20 7.26 -7.45
C VAL A 52 1.69 7.32 -7.77
N GLN A 53 2.47 6.42 -7.18
CA GLN A 53 3.89 6.26 -7.49
C GLN A 53 4.12 5.27 -8.63
N GLN A 54 5.25 5.39 -9.32
CA GLN A 54 5.55 4.54 -10.48
C GLN A 54 5.63 3.03 -10.16
N ASN A 55 6.15 2.65 -8.98
CA ASN A 55 6.15 1.25 -8.53
C ASN A 55 4.72 0.70 -8.37
N GLN A 56 3.86 1.45 -7.69
CA GLN A 56 2.45 1.13 -7.49
C GLN A 56 1.70 0.95 -8.83
N PHE A 57 1.98 1.83 -9.78
CA PHE A 57 1.41 1.73 -11.12
C PHE A 57 1.89 0.47 -11.85
N ASN A 58 3.20 0.20 -11.86
CA ASN A 58 3.76 -0.97 -12.54
C ASN A 58 3.19 -2.27 -11.98
N ASN A 59 3.00 -2.33 -10.67
CA ASN A 59 2.46 -3.51 -10.02
C ASN A 59 0.96 -3.69 -10.29
N ALA A 60 0.17 -2.61 -10.23
CA ALA A 60 -1.24 -2.63 -10.64
C ALA A 60 -1.40 -2.99 -12.12
N LEU A 61 -0.47 -2.55 -12.98
CA LEU A 61 -0.42 -2.90 -14.39
C LEU A 61 -0.09 -4.39 -14.59
N GLY A 62 0.87 -4.93 -13.82
CA GLY A 62 1.13 -6.37 -13.79
C GLY A 62 -0.12 -7.16 -13.43
N ARG A 63 -0.84 -6.75 -12.38
CA ARG A 63 -2.13 -7.33 -12.02
C ARG A 63 -3.15 -7.23 -13.16
N LEU A 64 -3.28 -6.09 -13.82
CA LEU A 64 -4.21 -5.91 -14.95
C LEU A 64 -3.92 -6.92 -16.07
N LEU A 65 -2.65 -7.12 -16.40
CA LEU A 65 -2.22 -8.00 -17.49
C LEU A 65 -2.32 -9.49 -17.14
N THR A 66 -2.16 -9.86 -15.86
CA THR A 66 -2.20 -11.27 -15.41
C THR A 66 -3.56 -11.71 -14.90
N ALA A 67 -4.33 -10.84 -14.24
CA ALA A 67 -5.56 -11.21 -13.55
C ALA A 67 -6.75 -11.49 -14.48
N GLY A 68 -6.65 -11.18 -15.77
CA GLY A 68 -7.62 -11.61 -16.80
C GLY A 68 -9.09 -11.42 -16.41
N GLY A 69 -9.41 -10.33 -15.69
CA GLY A 69 -10.75 -10.11 -15.14
C GLY A 69 -11.78 -10.08 -16.27
N ARG A 70 -12.99 -10.61 -16.05
CA ARG A 70 -14.05 -10.66 -17.09
C ARG A 70 -14.49 -9.26 -17.58
N PHE A 71 -14.27 -8.23 -16.75
CA PHE A 71 -14.70 -6.86 -17.00
C PHE A 71 -13.52 -5.90 -16.92
N MET A 72 -13.57 -4.88 -17.77
CA MET A 72 -12.60 -3.79 -17.79
C MET A 72 -12.74 -2.95 -16.52
N PRO A 73 -11.67 -2.73 -15.74
CA PRO A 73 -11.72 -1.84 -14.60
C PRO A 73 -11.82 -0.39 -15.04
N SER A 74 -12.53 0.43 -14.26
CA SER A 74 -12.50 1.87 -14.37
C SER A 74 -11.17 2.44 -13.89
N PHE A 75 -10.85 3.69 -14.25
CA PHE A 75 -9.63 4.36 -13.76
C PHE A 75 -9.63 4.50 -12.22
N ALA A 76 -10.80 4.63 -11.59
CA ALA A 76 -10.93 4.69 -10.14
C ALA A 76 -10.57 3.33 -9.50
N GLU A 77 -11.05 2.22 -10.05
CA GLU A 77 -10.68 0.87 -9.60
C GLU A 77 -9.21 0.56 -9.87
N PHE A 78 -8.67 0.99 -11.02
CA PHE A 78 -7.25 0.84 -11.27
C PHE A 78 -6.41 1.62 -10.24
N ARG A 79 -6.84 2.83 -9.87
CA ARG A 79 -6.21 3.61 -8.79
C ARG A 79 -6.23 2.88 -7.45
N THR A 80 -7.33 2.20 -7.10
CA THR A 80 -7.37 1.41 -5.85
C THR A 80 -6.40 0.23 -5.89
N TRP A 81 -6.11 -0.33 -7.06
CA TRP A 81 -5.09 -1.37 -7.20
C TRP A 81 -3.67 -0.81 -7.06
N CYS A 82 -3.42 0.40 -7.57
CA CYS A 82 -2.14 1.07 -7.36
C CYS A 82 -1.88 1.37 -5.88
N ILE A 83 -2.86 1.92 -5.18
CA ILE A 83 -2.71 2.30 -3.77
C ILE A 83 -2.79 1.08 -2.85
N GLY A 84 -3.60 0.11 -3.24
CA GLY A 84 -3.97 -1.06 -2.45
C GLY A 84 -3.03 -2.24 -2.59
N GLU A 85 -1.80 -2.05 -3.05
CA GLU A 85 -0.86 -3.16 -3.13
C GLU A 85 -0.55 -3.70 -1.73
N SER A 86 -0.99 -4.95 -1.57
CA SER A 86 -1.20 -5.76 -0.37
C SER A 86 -0.55 -5.25 0.90
N TRP A 87 -1.34 -4.50 1.67
CA TRP A 87 -1.18 -4.52 3.12
C TRP A 87 -1.11 -5.98 3.58
N MET A 88 -0.11 -6.33 4.39
CA MET A 88 -0.03 -7.69 4.94
C MET A 88 -1.37 -8.07 5.55
N SER A 89 -1.80 -9.32 5.37
CA SER A 89 -3.01 -9.79 6.05
C SER A 89 -2.79 -9.74 7.58
N PRO A 90 -3.87 -9.62 8.38
CA PRO A 90 -3.75 -9.68 9.83
C PRO A 90 -3.00 -10.93 10.32
N GLU A 91 -3.23 -12.08 9.68
CA GLU A 91 -2.57 -13.35 9.99
C GLU A 91 -1.07 -13.31 9.68
N GLU A 92 -0.68 -12.76 8.52
CA GLU A 92 0.73 -12.59 8.17
C GLU A 92 1.43 -11.62 9.15
N ALA A 93 0.76 -10.50 9.45
CA ALA A 93 1.24 -9.50 10.40
C ALA A 93 1.44 -10.12 11.80
N TRP A 94 0.48 -10.92 12.28
CA TRP A 94 0.56 -11.60 13.56
C TRP A 94 1.67 -12.65 13.61
N SER A 95 1.79 -13.47 12.56
CA SER A 95 2.87 -14.45 12.45
C SER A 95 4.25 -13.81 12.54
N ARG A 96 4.45 -12.68 11.83
CA ARG A 96 5.70 -11.91 11.92
C ARG A 96 5.87 -11.23 13.28
N ALA A 97 4.81 -10.72 13.89
CA ALA A 97 4.84 -10.13 15.22
C ALA A 97 5.28 -11.14 16.29
N CYS A 98 4.75 -12.36 16.26
CA CYS A 98 5.16 -13.46 17.13
C CYS A 98 6.62 -13.88 16.91
N LYS A 99 7.12 -13.85 15.66
CA LYS A 99 8.56 -14.09 15.41
C LYS A 99 9.41 -12.94 15.96
N PHE A 100 8.92 -11.72 15.88
CA PHE A 100 9.60 -10.52 16.38
C PHE A 100 9.72 -10.46 17.90
N THR A 101 8.80 -11.08 18.66
CA THR A 101 8.94 -11.15 20.13
C THR A 101 10.11 -12.03 20.55
N THR A 102 10.42 -13.07 19.77
CA THR A 102 11.56 -13.96 19.99
C THR A 102 12.85 -13.43 19.36
N ASP A 103 12.78 -12.88 18.15
CA ASP A 103 13.91 -12.37 17.39
C ASP A 103 13.64 -10.94 16.89
N ARG A 104 14.31 -9.97 17.51
CA ARG A 104 14.17 -8.55 17.20
C ARG A 104 14.75 -8.15 15.83
N SER A 105 15.45 -9.04 15.14
CA SER A 105 15.96 -8.80 13.77
C SER A 105 14.88 -8.99 12.69
N VAL A 106 13.75 -9.61 13.03
CA VAL A 106 12.66 -9.87 12.09
C VAL A 106 12.06 -8.54 11.60
N VAL A 107 11.99 -8.38 10.28
CA VAL A 107 11.40 -7.19 9.67
C VAL A 107 9.87 -7.23 9.80
N ILE A 108 9.33 -6.27 10.55
CA ILE A 108 7.90 -6.02 10.72
C ILE A 108 7.56 -4.58 10.31
N THR A 109 6.29 -4.26 10.21
CA THR A 109 5.84 -2.92 9.82
C THR A 109 5.47 -2.07 11.01
N GLN A 110 5.38 -0.76 10.80
CA GLN A 110 5.08 0.19 11.86
C GLN A 110 3.71 -0.12 12.50
N ILE A 111 2.72 -0.48 11.69
CA ILE A 111 1.38 -0.86 12.18
C ILE A 111 1.40 -2.22 12.86
N THR A 112 2.18 -3.19 12.36
CA THR A 112 2.38 -4.47 13.07
C THR A 112 3.03 -4.26 14.43
N LYS A 113 4.07 -3.41 14.54
CA LYS A 113 4.72 -3.09 15.81
C LYS A 113 3.75 -2.41 16.77
N TYR A 114 3.01 -1.41 16.29
CA TYR A 114 2.00 -0.72 17.10
C TYR A 114 0.95 -1.69 17.64
N ALA A 115 0.36 -2.53 16.79
CA ALA A 115 -0.64 -3.50 17.21
C ALA A 115 -0.06 -4.56 18.16
N LEU A 116 1.22 -4.94 17.99
CA LEU A 116 1.91 -5.86 18.89
C LEU A 116 2.09 -5.23 20.28
N ASP A 117 2.56 -3.99 20.35
CA ASP A 117 2.81 -3.29 21.61
C ASP A 117 1.55 -3.16 22.47
N GLU A 118 0.41 -2.89 21.83
CA GLU A 118 -0.90 -2.81 22.51
C GLU A 118 -1.33 -4.14 23.14
N VAL A 119 -0.83 -5.29 22.67
CA VAL A 119 -1.23 -6.62 23.18
C VAL A 119 -0.12 -7.35 23.92
N MET A 120 1.08 -6.78 24.04
CA MET A 120 2.22 -7.41 24.71
C MET A 120 1.89 -7.85 26.14
N TYR A 121 1.11 -7.05 26.88
CA TYR A 121 0.71 -7.39 28.24
C TYR A 121 -0.15 -8.67 28.31
N LEU A 122 -0.97 -8.94 27.28
CA LEU A 122 -1.78 -10.18 27.18
C LEU A 122 -0.90 -11.38 26.83
N ILE A 123 0.10 -11.19 25.97
CA ILE A 123 1.07 -12.23 25.61
C ILE A 123 1.87 -12.64 26.84
N GLU A 124 2.38 -11.67 27.61
CA GLU A 124 3.13 -11.89 28.85
C GLU A 124 2.29 -12.58 29.93
N ALA A 125 0.98 -12.31 29.98
CA ALA A 125 0.04 -13.00 30.85
C ALA A 125 -0.37 -14.41 30.35
N GLY A 126 0.18 -14.88 29.22
CA GLY A 126 -0.15 -16.18 28.62
C GLY A 126 -1.50 -16.24 27.89
N GLN A 127 -2.19 -15.10 27.72
CA GLN A 127 -3.52 -15.01 27.11
C GLN A 127 -3.44 -14.87 25.58
N MET A 128 -2.80 -15.84 24.92
CA MET A 128 -2.46 -15.76 23.48
C MET A 128 -3.66 -15.56 22.56
N ARG A 129 -4.81 -16.17 22.86
CA ARG A 129 -6.02 -16.04 22.02
C ARG A 129 -6.61 -14.63 22.09
N ALA A 130 -6.72 -14.08 23.30
CA ALA A 130 -7.19 -12.70 23.51
C ALA A 130 -6.22 -11.68 22.91
N ALA A 131 -4.91 -11.92 23.00
CA ALA A 131 -3.90 -11.10 22.36
C ALA A 131 -4.08 -11.07 20.83
N GLN A 132 -4.29 -12.23 20.21
CA GLN A 132 -4.50 -12.34 18.76
C GLN A 132 -5.76 -11.59 18.30
N ASP A 133 -6.88 -11.77 18.99
CA ASP A 133 -8.15 -11.13 18.61
C ASP A 133 -8.03 -9.60 18.72
N ASN A 134 -7.42 -9.09 19.79
CA ASN A 134 -7.16 -7.65 19.96
C ASN A 134 -6.15 -7.10 18.94
N PHE A 135 -5.12 -7.89 18.61
CA PHE A 135 -4.14 -7.53 17.60
C PHE A 135 -4.80 -7.38 16.22
N PHE A 136 -5.63 -8.35 15.80
CA PHE A 136 -6.36 -8.27 14.52
C PHE A 136 -7.29 -7.07 14.46
N GLY A 137 -8.02 -6.78 15.55
CA GLY A 137 -8.88 -5.60 15.63
C GLY A 137 -8.09 -4.30 15.43
N THR A 138 -7.02 -4.13 16.20
CA THR A 138 -6.16 -2.93 16.14
C THR A 138 -5.48 -2.78 14.78
N TYR A 139 -4.91 -3.87 14.26
CA TYR A 139 -4.23 -3.89 12.98
C TYR A 139 -5.17 -3.46 11.85
N ASN A 140 -6.34 -4.08 11.73
CA ASN A 140 -7.32 -3.77 10.68
C ASN A 140 -7.76 -2.30 10.72
N VAL A 141 -8.03 -1.75 11.90
CA VAL A 141 -8.40 -0.33 12.06
C VAL A 141 -7.27 0.59 11.59
N MET A 142 -6.02 0.27 11.93
CA MET A 142 -4.87 1.09 11.56
C MET A 142 -4.54 0.99 10.07
N VAL A 143 -4.66 -0.18 9.48
CA VAL A 143 -4.58 -0.39 8.02
C VAL A 143 -5.63 0.45 7.31
N ALA A 144 -6.90 0.37 7.71
CA ALA A 144 -7.97 1.16 7.11
C ALA A 144 -7.72 2.67 7.23
N LYS A 145 -7.28 3.16 8.40
CA LYS A 145 -6.91 4.57 8.61
C LYS A 145 -5.77 5.02 7.70
N ALA A 146 -4.75 4.17 7.51
CA ALA A 146 -3.60 4.49 6.67
C ALA A 146 -3.96 4.47 5.18
N GLN A 147 -4.78 3.50 4.75
CA GLN A 147 -5.33 3.43 3.39
C GLN A 147 -6.16 4.67 3.05
N LEU A 148 -7.04 5.12 3.96
CA LEU A 148 -7.83 6.35 3.77
C LEU A 148 -6.96 7.60 3.61
N LYS A 149 -5.78 7.63 4.23
CA LYS A 149 -4.80 8.71 4.12
C LYS A 149 -3.86 8.54 2.91
N GLY A 150 -4.02 7.50 2.11
CA GLY A 150 -3.13 7.18 1.00
C GLY A 150 -1.70 6.85 1.44
N ARG A 151 -1.49 6.45 2.69
CA ARG A 151 -0.18 6.07 3.20
C ARG A 151 0.22 4.68 2.69
N GLN A 152 1.49 4.51 2.41
CA GLN A 152 2.08 3.22 2.11
C GLN A 152 2.41 2.48 3.42
N GLN A 153 2.56 1.16 3.31
CA GLN A 153 3.03 0.34 4.42
C GLN A 153 4.51 0.65 4.69
N GLU A 154 4.80 1.16 5.88
CA GLU A 154 6.16 1.50 6.32
C GLU A 154 6.75 0.41 7.21
N PHE A 155 8.04 0.10 7.02
CA PHE A 155 8.76 -0.86 7.86
C PHE A 155 9.20 -0.21 9.18
N TYR A 156 9.08 -0.97 10.27
CA TYR A 156 9.53 -0.52 11.58
C TYR A 156 11.06 -0.42 11.59
N THR A 157 11.57 0.73 12.02
CA THR A 157 13.00 0.95 12.25
C THR A 157 13.21 1.20 13.75
N PRO A 158 14.05 0.43 14.44
CA PRO A 158 14.35 0.69 15.85
C PRO A 158 14.92 2.10 16.04
N PRO A 159 14.54 2.83 17.11
CA PRO A 159 15.13 4.12 17.40
C PRO A 159 16.64 3.96 17.62
N LEU A 160 17.43 4.80 16.95
CA LEU A 160 18.87 4.87 17.16
C LEU A 160 19.12 5.24 18.63
N GLN A 161 19.84 4.39 19.35
CA GLN A 161 20.30 4.72 20.69
C GLN A 161 21.30 5.89 20.56
N LEU A 162 20.95 7.04 21.13
CA LEU A 162 21.89 8.15 21.26
C LEU A 162 22.99 7.70 22.23
N GLU A 163 24.23 7.57 21.75
CA GLU A 163 25.38 7.34 22.62
C GLU A 163 25.45 8.47 23.64
N HIS A 164 25.21 8.14 24.91
CA HIS A 164 25.41 9.08 26.02
C HIS A 164 26.91 9.24 26.21
N LYS A 165 27.52 10.25 25.57
CA LYS A 165 28.89 10.65 25.88
C LYS A 165 28.89 11.31 27.25
N GLU A 166 29.24 10.55 28.29
CA GLU A 166 29.49 11.12 29.61
C GLU A 166 30.54 12.24 29.49
N PRO A 167 30.24 13.47 29.94
CA PRO A 167 31.23 14.53 29.97
C PRO A 167 32.33 14.14 30.96
N LYS A 168 33.56 13.98 30.47
CA LYS A 168 34.74 13.75 31.31
C LYS A 168 34.85 14.89 32.32
N HIS A 169 34.66 14.57 33.60
CA HIS A 169 34.86 15.53 34.69
C HIS A 169 36.36 15.85 34.78
N VAL A 170 36.75 17.09 34.48
CA VAL A 170 38.11 17.57 34.67
C VAL A 170 38.15 18.20 36.07
N PRO A 171 38.91 17.63 37.03
CA PRO A 171 39.02 18.22 38.36
C PRO A 171 39.78 19.55 38.26
N VAL A 172 39.21 20.60 38.86
CA VAL A 172 39.83 21.91 38.97
C VAL A 172 40.91 21.83 40.05
N SER A 173 42.16 22.18 39.69
CA SER A 173 43.31 22.31 40.61
C SER A 173 43.31 23.64 41.34
#